data_AF-A0A3N7FBQ3-F1
#
_entry.id   AF-A0A3N7FBQ3-F1
#
_cell.length_a   1.000
_cell.length_b   1.000
_cell.length_c   1.000
_cell.angle_alpha   90.00
_cell.angle_beta   90.00
_cell.angle_gamma   90.00
#
_symmetry.space_group_name_H-M   'P 1'
#
loop_
_entity.id
_entity.type
_entity.pdbx_description
1 polymer ?
#
loop_
_entity_poly.entity_id
_entity_poly.type
_entity_poly.pdbx_seq_one_letter_code
_entity_poly.pdbx_strand_id
1 'polypeptide(L)' 'MKKNSIITFYFPSTSPTAEIGFATEGKEESKIKVENANVVEMIKKWYLGGTRGVSATTISSLANTISAELAK' A
#
# COMPACT_ATOMS: atom_id res chain seq x y z
N MET A 1 -3.80 -0.47 -17.62
CA MET A 1 -4.34 0.66 -16.82
C MET A 1 -4.17 1.93 -17.63
N LYS A 2 -5.12 2.88 -17.55
CA LYS A 2 -4.94 4.17 -18.23
C LYS A 2 -3.93 5.01 -17.45
N LYS A 3 -3.29 5.97 -18.12
CA LYS A 3 -2.49 6.98 -17.44
C LYS A 3 -3.37 7.68 -16.40
N ASN A 4 -2.83 7.94 -15.21
CA ASN A 4 -3.53 8.52 -14.07
C ASN A 4 -4.65 7.67 -13.44
N SER A 5 -4.76 6.38 -13.77
CA SER A 5 -5.54 5.45 -12.94
C SER A 5 -4.87 5.31 -11.56
N ILE A 6 -5.68 5.23 -10.50
CA ILE A 6 -5.23 5.15 -9.11
C ILE A 6 -5.56 3.77 -8.57
N ILE A 7 -4.59 3.16 -7.88
CA ILE A 7 -4.82 1.99 -7.02
C ILE A 7 -4.59 2.42 -5.58
N THR A 8 -5.56 2.15 -4.72
CA THR A 8 -5.45 2.37 -3.27
C THR A 8 -5.36 1.03 -2.56
N PHE A 9 -4.51 0.96 -1.54
CA PHE A 9 -4.41 -0.19 -0.66
C PHE A 9 -4.68 0.28 0.77
N TYR A 10 -5.78 -0.17 1.36
CA TYR A 10 -6.11 0.09 2.75
C TYR A 10 -5.87 -1.16 3.59
N PHE A 11 -5.11 -0.99 4.68
CA PHE A 11 -4.79 -2.05 5.62
C PHE A 11 -5.30 -1.68 7.02
N PRO A 12 -6.49 -2.13 7.42
CA PRO A 12 -7.01 -1.87 8.77
C PRO A 12 -6.08 -2.45 9.85
N SER A 13 -5.94 -1.74 10.96
CA SER A 13 -5.20 -2.22 12.14
C SER A 13 -5.96 -3.25 12.96
N THR A 14 -7.28 -3.31 12.79
CA THR A 14 -8.21 -4.15 13.56
C THR A 14 -8.44 -5.54 12.95
N SER A 15 -8.02 -5.79 11.70
CA SER A 15 -8.20 -7.08 11.04
C SER A 15 -7.08 -7.38 10.05
N PRO A 16 -6.73 -8.67 9.82
CA PRO A 16 -5.72 -9.05 8.85
C PRO A 16 -6.29 -9.08 7.42
N THR A 17 -7.00 -8.02 7.03
CA THR A 17 -7.63 -7.86 5.71
C THR A 17 -6.99 -6.69 4.96
N ALA A 18 -7.26 -6.59 3.66
CA ALA A 18 -6.94 -5.40 2.88
C ALA A 18 -8.11 -5.05 1.95
N GLU A 19 -8.34 -3.76 1.75
CA GLU A 19 -9.24 -3.28 0.70
C GLU A 19 -8.41 -2.65 -0.40
N ILE A 20 -8.60 -3.14 -1.63
CA ILE A 20 -7.92 -2.62 -2.81
C ILE A 20 -8.95 -1.86 -3.63
N GLY A 21 -8.76 -0.55 -3.75
CA GLY A 21 -9.58 0.32 -4.59
C GLY A 21 -8.91 0.56 -5.94
N PHE A 22 -9.71 0.66 -6.99
CA PHE A 22 -9.28 1.06 -8.32
C PHE A 22 -10.19 2.20 -8.82
N ALA A 23 -9.58 3.32 -9.16
CA ALA A 23 -10.25 4.47 -9.73
C ALA A 23 -9.61 4.84 -11.08
N THR A 24 -10.44 5.14 -12.08
CA THR A 24 -9.96 5.60 -13.39
C THR A 24 -10.99 6.53 -14.01
N GLU A 25 -10.51 7.47 -14.83
CA GLU A 25 -11.36 8.44 -15.51
C GLU A 25 -12.52 7.79 -16.29
N GLY A 26 -13.73 8.32 -16.08
CA GLY A 26 -14.95 7.90 -16.75
C GLY A 26 -15.54 6.56 -16.24
N LYS A 27 -15.06 6.04 -15.11
CA LYS A 27 -15.63 4.85 -14.45
C LYS A 27 -15.79 5.07 -12.96
N GLU A 28 -16.78 4.41 -12.38
CA GLU A 28 -16.95 4.36 -10.93
C GLU A 28 -15.78 3.62 -10.27
N GLU A 29 -15.49 3.99 -9.01
CA GLU A 29 -14.50 3.30 -8.20
C GLU A 29 -14.92 1.85 -7.97
N SER A 30 -13.99 0.91 -8.18
CA SER A 30 -14.20 -0.50 -7.89
C SER A 30 -13.36 -0.92 -6.69
N LYS A 31 -13.93 -1.73 -5.78
CA LYS A 31 -13.23 -2.22 -4.59
C LYS A 31 -13.24 -3.73 -4.52
N ILE A 32 -12.15 -4.32 -4.04
CA ILE A 32 -12.06 -5.73 -3.70
C ILE A 32 -11.48 -5.88 -2.30
N LYS A 33 -12.05 -6.80 -1.53
CA LYS A 33 -11.58 -7.15 -0.18
C LYS A 33 -10.75 -8.43 -0.24
N VAL A 34 -9.56 -8.38 0.35
CA VAL A 34 -8.66 -9.52 0.52
C VAL A 34 -8.70 -9.93 1.98
N GLU A 35 -9.13 -11.17 2.23
CA GLU A 35 -9.34 -11.68 3.60
C GLU A 35 -8.30 -12.71 4.04
N ASN A 36 -7.43 -13.15 3.11
CA ASN A 36 -6.34 -14.06 3.45
C ASN A 36 -5.16 -13.30 4.07
N ALA A 37 -4.92 -13.53 5.36
CA ALA A 37 -3.87 -12.87 6.12
C ALA A 37 -2.47 -12.97 5.50
N ASN A 38 -2.10 -14.16 4.98
CA ASN A 38 -0.78 -14.37 4.35
C ASN A 38 -0.66 -13.55 3.06
N VAL A 39 -1.72 -13.49 2.27
CA VAL A 39 -1.74 -12.67 1.05
C VAL A 39 -1.65 -11.18 1.41
N VAL A 40 -2.41 -10.73 2.41
CA VAL A 40 -2.38 -9.33 2.88
C VAL A 40 -0.98 -8.94 3.36
N GLU A 41 -0.30 -9.79 4.11
CA GLU A 41 1.08 -9.56 4.54
C GLU A 41 2.03 -9.45 3.35
N MET A 42 1.87 -10.31 2.34
CA MET A 42 2.69 -10.25 1.13
C MET A 42 2.45 -8.98 0.32
N ILE A 43 1.21 -8.50 0.21
CA ILE A 43 0.90 -7.20 -0.43
C ILE A 43 1.59 -6.06 0.34
N LYS A 44 1.53 -6.05 1.68
CA LYS A 44 2.25 -5.05 2.49
C LYS A 44 3.75 -5.09 2.24
N LYS A 45 4.36 -6.28 2.31
CA LYS A 45 5.80 -6.48 2.11
C LYS A 45 6.25 -6.11 0.70
N TRP A 46 5.36 -6.17 -0.29
CA TRP A 46 5.70 -5.75 -1.65
C TRP A 46 6.07 -4.27 -1.74
N TYR A 47 5.47 -3.42 -0.90
CA TYR A 47 5.78 -1.98 -0.84
C TYR A 47 6.62 -1.58 0.37
N LEU A 48 6.43 -2.25 1.51
CA LEU A 48 7.04 -1.90 2.80
C LEU A 48 8.10 -2.92 3.26
N GLY A 49 8.56 -3.80 2.37
CA GLY A 49 9.52 -4.87 2.66
C GLY A 49 10.99 -4.47 2.73
N GLY A 50 11.30 -3.19 3.00
CA GLY A 50 12.68 -2.68 3.05
C GLY A 50 13.43 -2.91 1.73
N THR A 51 14.53 -3.67 1.77
CA THR A 51 15.36 -3.97 0.59
C THR A 51 14.63 -4.79 -0.48
N ARG A 52 13.51 -5.41 -0.15
CA ARG A 52 12.66 -6.18 -1.07
C ARG A 52 11.43 -5.41 -1.55
N GLY A 53 11.28 -4.15 -1.14
CA GLY A 53 10.21 -3.28 -1.59
C GLY A 53 10.36 -2.91 -3.07
N VAL A 54 9.26 -2.83 -3.80
CA VAL A 54 9.25 -2.52 -5.24
C VAL A 54 9.81 -1.13 -5.56
N SER A 55 9.73 -0.19 -4.61
CA SER A 55 10.20 1.19 -4.77
C SER A 55 11.23 1.55 -3.70
N ALA A 56 12.51 1.51 -4.06
CA ALA A 56 13.61 1.88 -3.16
C ALA A 56 13.49 3.33 -2.66
N THR A 57 13.06 4.26 -3.53
CA THR A 57 12.89 5.68 -3.17
C THR A 57 11.78 5.87 -2.13
N THR A 58 10.69 5.12 -2.24
CA THR A 58 9.61 5.14 -1.23
C THR A 58 10.13 4.62 0.11
N ILE A 59 10.91 3.54 0.14
CA ILE A 59 11.52 3.00 1.35
C ILE A 59 12.46 4.02 2.01
N SER A 60 13.36 4.63 1.24
CA SER A 60 14.27 5.66 1.76
C SER A 60 13.53 6.88 2.30
N SER A 61 12.51 7.37 1.58
CA SER A 61 11.68 8.48 2.04
C SER A 61 10.96 8.16 3.34
N LEU A 62 10.40 6.95 3.46
CA LEU A 62 9.71 6.49 4.65
C LEU A 62 10.67 6.40 5.85
N ALA A 63 11.84 5.76 5.67
CA ALA A 63 12.84 5.62 6.72
C ALA A 63 13.34 6.98 7.24
N ASN A 64 13.65 7.91 6.34
CA ASN A 64 14.09 9.26 6.70
C ASN A 64 13.00 10.02 7.46
N THR A 65 11.74 9.94 7.01
CA THR A 65 10.61 10.65 7.63
C THR A 65 10.31 10.11 9.03
N ILE A 66 10.29 8.78 9.20
CA ILE A 66 10.08 8.15 10.51
C ILE A 66 11.24 8.50 11.46
N SER A 67 12.48 8.46 10.98
CA SER A 67 13.64 8.83 11.81
C SER A 67 13.56 10.26 12.31
N ALA A 68 13.09 11.19 11.48
CA ALA A 68 12.90 12.58 11.87
C ALA A 68 11.76 12.74 12.89
N GLU A 69 10.66 11.98 12.75
CA GLU A 69 9.52 12.02 13.68
C GLU A 69 9.90 11.49 15.06
N LEU A 70 10.70 10.42 15.12
CA LEU A 70 11.15 9.81 16.39
C LEU A 70 12.23 10.63 17.12
N ALA A 71 12.86 11.59 16.44
CA ALA A 71 13.87 12.47 17.02
C ALA A 71 13.28 13.74 17.65
N LYS A 72 11.96 13.93 17.57
CA LYS A 72 11.23 15.01 18.26
C LYS A 72 10.96 14.65 19.72
#